data_AF-A0A1Q3S3T3-F1
#
_entry.id   AF-A0A1Q3S3T3-F1
#
_cell.length_a   1.000
_cell.length_b   1.000
_cell.length_c   1.000
_cell.angle_alpha   90.00
_cell.angle_beta   90.00
_cell.angle_gamma   90.00
#
_symmetry.space_group_name_H-M   'P 1'
#
loop_
_entity.id
_entity.type
_entity.pdbx_description
1 polymer ?
#
loop_
_entity_poly.entity_id
_entity_poly.type
_entity_poly.pdbx_seq_one_letter_code
_entity_poly.pdbx_strand_id
1 'polypeptide(L)'
;METTFEINDQNLLHFLAATKTNDSCGGHTDFLEWHNETEELKTNLTKIGQIAIQPNEKQWDSQYWGQDAKIQLDRYPYYGCEIFQCQKCNTFFFYYLESGGHGAQKRYRVIRKDLIDMETIKPAHPIVIDYKGMDYMIYKNPDLTYAVSISKNIGIGLDVYHQLSKEEQEGYLRDGINSLNNRIKDMDLNYSNYKVTAWR
;
A
#
# COMPACT_ATOMS: atom_id res chain seq x y z
N MET A 1 -5.00 19.46 12.11
CA MET A 1 -4.01 18.36 12.19
C MET A 1 -4.25 17.52 10.95
N GLU A 2 -3.39 17.66 9.95
CA GLU A 2 -3.41 16.74 8.82
C GLU A 2 -2.98 15.38 9.34
N THR A 3 -3.90 14.41 9.32
CA THR A 3 -3.58 13.01 9.59
C THR A 3 -2.68 12.55 8.45
N THR A 4 -1.37 12.57 8.65
CA THR A 4 -0.42 11.87 7.78
C THR A 4 -0.74 10.39 7.88
N PHE A 5 -1.42 9.84 6.87
CA PHE A 5 -1.60 8.41 6.74
C PHE A 5 -0.21 7.77 6.59
N GLU A 6 0.21 7.00 7.58
CA GLU A 6 1.48 6.26 7.53
C GLU A 6 1.34 5.12 6.50
N ILE A 7 2.25 5.10 5.52
CA ILE A 7 2.24 4.08 4.46
C ILE A 7 2.73 2.76 5.06
N ASN A 8 2.04 1.67 4.75
CA ASN A 8 2.40 0.31 5.15
C ASN A 8 2.14 -0.68 4.02
N ASP A 9 2.38 -1.95 4.27
CA ASP A 9 2.16 -3.05 3.34
C ASP A 9 0.74 -3.13 2.75
N GLN A 10 -0.28 -2.71 3.51
CA GLN A 10 -1.67 -2.83 3.08
C GLN A 10 -2.08 -1.74 2.10
N ASN A 11 -1.56 -0.53 2.28
CA ASN A 11 -1.85 0.63 1.43
C ASN A 11 -0.70 0.97 0.46
N LEU A 12 0.46 0.31 0.50
CA LEU A 12 1.62 0.59 -0.36
C LEU A 12 1.25 0.64 -1.84
N LEU A 13 0.50 -0.35 -2.33
CA LEU A 13 0.07 -0.39 -3.73
C LEU A 13 -0.81 0.79 -4.13
N HIS A 14 -1.61 1.31 -3.20
CA HIS A 14 -2.41 2.51 -3.41
C HIS A 14 -1.48 3.70 -3.64
N PHE A 15 -0.52 3.92 -2.75
CA PHE A 15 0.41 5.05 -2.89
C PHE A 15 1.31 4.95 -4.13
N LEU A 16 1.79 3.75 -4.47
CA LEU A 16 2.57 3.53 -5.69
C LEU A 16 1.76 3.81 -6.96
N ALA A 17 0.44 3.58 -6.94
CA ALA A 17 -0.43 3.84 -8.08
C ALA A 17 -0.90 5.30 -8.15
N ALA A 18 -1.19 5.92 -7.00
CA ALA A 18 -1.66 7.30 -6.90
C ALA A 18 -0.57 8.33 -7.22
N THR A 19 0.67 8.02 -6.86
CA THR A 19 1.77 8.99 -6.89
C THR A 19 2.40 9.08 -8.26
N LYS A 20 2.40 10.28 -8.82
CA LYS A 20 3.16 10.58 -10.04
C LYS A 20 4.61 10.89 -9.70
N THR A 21 5.51 10.04 -10.17
CA THR A 21 6.95 10.27 -10.15
C THR A 21 7.39 11.12 -11.34
N ASN A 22 8.59 11.71 -11.26
CA ASN A 22 9.21 12.45 -12.36
C ASN A 22 10.71 12.14 -12.46
N ASP A 23 11.37 12.63 -13.50
CA ASP A 23 12.77 12.28 -13.80
C ASP A 23 13.81 13.27 -13.24
N SER A 24 13.44 14.14 -12.30
CA SER A 24 14.35 15.17 -11.76
C SER A 24 15.61 14.62 -11.08
N CYS A 25 15.62 13.33 -10.72
CA CYS A 25 16.76 12.64 -10.13
C CYS A 25 17.34 11.52 -11.02
N GLY A 26 17.04 11.53 -12.34
CA GLY A 26 17.54 10.52 -13.27
C GLY A 26 17.05 9.09 -12.94
N GLY A 27 15.90 8.97 -12.27
CA GLY A 27 15.30 7.68 -11.91
C GLY A 27 15.99 6.90 -10.78
N HIS A 28 17.02 7.46 -10.13
CA HIS A 28 17.76 6.79 -9.05
C HIS A 28 18.27 5.38 -9.43
N THR A 29 18.88 5.25 -10.61
CA THR A 29 19.31 3.96 -11.19
C THR A 29 20.24 3.15 -10.28
N ASP A 30 21.08 3.82 -9.49
CA ASP A 30 22.01 3.16 -8.54
C ASP A 30 21.28 2.44 -7.40
N PHE A 31 20.01 2.79 -7.16
CA PHE A 31 19.16 2.23 -6.11
C PHE A 31 18.11 1.25 -6.67
N LEU A 32 18.24 0.79 -7.92
CA LEU A 32 17.37 -0.28 -8.43
C LEU A 32 17.61 -1.60 -7.66
N GLU A 33 18.83 -1.79 -7.16
CA GLU A 33 19.19 -2.78 -6.14
C GLU A 33 19.49 -2.11 -4.80
N TRP A 34 19.80 -2.91 -3.78
CA TRP A 34 20.18 -2.39 -2.48
C TRP A 34 21.52 -1.66 -2.54
N HIS A 35 21.50 -0.36 -2.24
CA HIS A 35 22.69 0.47 -2.23
C HIS A 35 22.84 1.21 -0.91
N ASN A 36 24.09 1.58 -0.58
CA ASN A 36 24.37 2.38 0.61
C ASN A 36 23.80 3.80 0.47
N GLU A 37 23.37 4.36 1.61
CA GLU A 37 23.03 5.78 1.76
C GLU A 37 24.12 6.67 1.16
N THR A 38 23.70 7.67 0.39
CA THR A 38 24.57 8.76 -0.07
C THR A 38 24.09 10.07 0.56
N GLU A 39 24.99 11.06 0.71
CA GLU A 39 24.60 12.36 1.27
C GLU A 39 23.55 13.08 0.39
N GLU A 40 23.61 12.90 -0.93
CA GLU A 40 22.58 13.41 -1.84
C GLU A 40 21.23 12.75 -1.58
N LEU A 41 21.18 11.43 -1.43
CA LEU A 41 19.91 10.74 -1.16
C LEU A 41 19.33 11.18 0.19
N LYS A 42 20.15 11.12 1.24
CA LYS A 42 19.77 11.45 2.62
C LYS A 42 19.13 12.82 2.76
N THR A 43 19.64 13.83 2.05
CA THR A 43 19.09 15.20 2.12
C THR A 43 17.74 15.38 1.43
N ASN A 44 17.37 14.43 0.55
CA ASN A 44 16.15 14.52 -0.26
C ASN A 44 15.07 13.50 0.14
N LEU A 45 15.31 12.66 1.14
CA LEU A 45 14.35 11.65 1.58
C LEU A 45 13.57 12.07 2.83
N THR A 46 12.30 11.71 2.88
CA THR A 46 11.45 11.84 4.06
C THR A 46 10.80 10.50 4.37
N LYS A 47 10.83 10.06 5.63
CA LYS A 47 10.12 8.85 6.07
C LYS A 47 8.62 9.12 6.01
N ILE A 48 7.90 8.23 5.37
CA ILE A 48 6.45 8.32 5.11
C ILE A 48 5.70 7.07 5.59
N GLY A 49 6.43 6.04 6.02
CA GLY A 49 5.82 4.76 6.34
C GLY A 49 6.78 3.69 6.84
N GLN A 50 6.22 2.51 7.07
CA GLN A 50 6.93 1.29 7.41
C GLN A 50 6.12 0.04 7.03
N ILE A 51 6.80 -0.99 6.57
CA ILE A 51 6.21 -2.33 6.36
C ILE A 51 5.90 -2.97 7.71
N ALA A 52 4.64 -3.33 7.94
CA ALA A 52 4.15 -3.89 9.20
C ALA A 52 3.77 -5.38 9.08
N ILE A 53 4.39 -6.10 8.14
CA ILE A 53 4.21 -7.55 7.95
C ILE A 53 5.09 -8.33 8.93
N GLN A 54 4.52 -9.41 9.47
CA GLN A 54 5.27 -10.42 10.21
C GLN A 54 6.07 -11.31 9.25
N PRO A 55 7.36 -11.54 9.50
CA PRO A 55 8.18 -12.37 8.62
C PRO A 55 7.69 -13.82 8.60
N ASN A 56 7.84 -14.45 7.44
CA ASN A 56 7.61 -15.87 7.24
C ASN A 56 8.76 -16.70 7.83
N GLU A 57 8.50 -17.96 8.21
CA GLU A 57 9.50 -18.87 8.79
C GLU A 57 10.72 -19.08 7.86
N LYS A 58 10.53 -18.95 6.54
CA LYS A 58 11.58 -19.06 5.51
C LYS A 58 12.15 -17.71 5.05
N GLN A 59 12.33 -16.76 5.97
CA GLN A 59 12.76 -15.39 5.65
C GLN A 59 14.13 -15.24 4.96
N TRP A 60 14.99 -16.28 4.96
CA TRP A 60 16.38 -16.22 4.46
C TRP A 60 16.59 -16.93 3.11
N ASP A 61 15.56 -17.53 2.53
CA ASP A 61 15.66 -18.43 1.36
C ASP A 61 15.27 -17.75 0.03
N SER A 62 15.62 -16.48 -0.13
CA SER A 62 15.30 -15.71 -1.35
C SER A 62 16.44 -14.82 -1.77
N GLN A 63 16.80 -14.87 -3.05
CA GLN A 63 17.68 -13.87 -3.67
C GLN A 63 16.98 -12.51 -3.66
N TYR A 64 17.32 -11.68 -2.67
CA TYR A 64 16.76 -10.33 -2.49
C TYR A 64 17.68 -9.23 -3.07
N TRP A 65 18.91 -9.60 -3.43
CA TRP A 65 19.91 -8.72 -4.02
C TRP A 65 19.86 -8.76 -5.55
N GLY A 66 20.10 -7.60 -6.17
CA GLY A 66 20.03 -7.42 -7.61
C GLY A 66 18.87 -6.52 -8.01
N GLN A 67 19.03 -5.81 -9.13
CA GLN A 67 18.05 -4.84 -9.60
C GLN A 67 16.66 -5.48 -9.77
N ASP A 68 16.59 -6.66 -10.38
CA ASP A 68 15.34 -7.34 -10.74
C ASP A 68 14.92 -8.41 -9.73
N ALA A 69 15.57 -8.45 -8.56
CA ALA A 69 15.20 -9.35 -7.48
C ALA A 69 13.78 -9.04 -7.00
N LYS A 70 12.96 -10.08 -6.79
CA LYS A 70 11.59 -9.91 -6.31
C LYS A 70 11.54 -9.24 -4.94
N ILE A 71 10.50 -8.44 -4.75
CA ILE A 71 10.20 -7.75 -3.50
C ILE A 71 9.16 -8.60 -2.75
N GLN A 72 9.59 -9.26 -1.69
CA GLN A 72 8.78 -10.18 -0.90
C GLN A 72 8.65 -9.61 0.51
N LEU A 73 7.52 -8.95 0.82
CA LEU A 73 7.40 -8.11 2.03
C LEU A 73 7.40 -8.91 3.35
N ASP A 74 7.21 -10.22 3.27
CA ASP A 74 7.28 -11.17 4.39
C ASP A 74 8.67 -11.81 4.56
N ARG A 75 9.70 -11.37 3.82
CA ARG A 75 11.06 -11.93 3.86
C ARG A 75 12.13 -10.87 4.06
N TYR A 76 13.31 -11.31 4.51
CA TYR A 76 14.45 -10.42 4.65
C TYR A 76 14.85 -9.87 3.27
N PRO A 77 15.16 -8.57 3.15
CA PRO A 77 15.21 -7.55 4.22
C PRO A 77 13.94 -6.69 4.31
N TYR A 78 12.87 -7.03 3.58
CA TYR A 78 11.71 -6.16 3.38
C TYR A 78 10.76 -6.08 4.57
N TYR A 79 10.61 -7.14 5.36
CA TYR A 79 9.77 -7.06 6.56
C TYR A 79 10.34 -5.99 7.50
N GLY A 80 9.48 -5.12 8.02
CA GLY A 80 9.92 -4.02 8.89
C GLY A 80 10.70 -2.89 8.22
N CYS A 81 10.91 -2.93 6.90
CA CYS A 81 11.55 -1.82 6.16
C CYS A 81 10.79 -0.52 6.39
N GLU A 82 11.52 0.57 6.63
CA GLU A 82 10.93 1.90 6.56
C GLU A 82 10.70 2.28 5.09
N ILE A 83 9.69 3.10 4.85
CA ILE A 83 9.37 3.63 3.54
C ILE A 83 9.72 5.12 3.52
N PHE A 84 10.55 5.49 2.57
CA PHE A 84 10.95 6.87 2.32
C PHE A 84 10.43 7.35 0.97
N GLN A 85 10.20 8.65 0.85
CA GLN A 85 9.88 9.32 -0.41
C GLN A 85 10.92 10.40 -0.72
N CYS A 86 11.41 10.41 -1.95
CA CYS A 86 12.20 11.53 -2.46
C CYS A 86 11.32 12.76 -2.67
N GLN A 87 11.68 13.88 -2.05
CA GLN A 87 10.94 15.14 -2.11
C GLN A 87 11.07 15.86 -3.48
N LYS A 88 12.02 15.45 -4.32
CA LYS A 88 12.22 16.03 -5.67
C LYS A 88 11.41 15.29 -6.74
N CYS A 89 11.46 13.97 -6.72
CA CYS A 89 10.94 13.11 -7.78
C CYS A 89 9.76 12.23 -7.36
N ASN A 90 9.36 12.27 -6.09
CA ASN A 90 8.31 11.45 -5.47
C ASN A 90 8.57 9.92 -5.49
N THR A 91 9.77 9.48 -5.87
CA THR A 91 10.14 8.05 -5.89
C THR A 91 10.17 7.49 -4.47
N PHE A 92 9.62 6.28 -4.30
CA PHE A 92 9.58 5.58 -3.03
C PHE A 92 10.79 4.65 -2.87
N PHE A 93 11.26 4.52 -1.63
CA PHE A 93 12.38 3.66 -1.26
C PHE A 93 12.03 2.80 -0.07
N PHE A 94 12.46 1.55 -0.10
CA PHE A 94 12.66 0.79 1.12
C PHE A 94 13.96 1.19 1.77
N TYR A 95 13.98 1.16 3.10
CA TYR A 95 15.14 1.35 3.92
C TYR A 95 15.22 0.27 5.00
N TYR A 96 16.41 -0.28 5.19
CA TYR A 96 16.74 -1.03 6.40
C TYR A 96 18.17 -0.78 6.84
N LEU A 97 18.43 -1.03 8.12
CA LEU A 97 19.77 -0.99 8.69
C LEU A 97 20.36 -2.41 8.69
N GLU A 98 21.31 -2.65 7.79
CA GLU A 98 22.08 -3.89 7.75
C GLU A 98 23.12 -3.87 8.87
N SER A 99 23.01 -4.80 9.82
CA SER A 99 23.98 -4.94 10.91
C SER A 99 24.87 -6.16 10.66
N GLY A 100 26.16 -5.93 10.44
CA GLY A 100 27.16 -6.98 10.18
C GLY A 100 28.53 -6.66 10.79
N GLY A 101 29.50 -7.56 10.63
CA GLY A 101 30.83 -7.46 11.27
C GLY A 101 31.68 -6.25 10.85
N HIS A 102 31.27 -5.50 9.82
CA HIS A 102 31.95 -4.30 9.33
C HIS A 102 31.21 -2.98 9.67
N GLY A 103 30.31 -3.02 10.66
CA GLY A 103 29.51 -1.87 11.09
C GLY A 103 28.13 -1.83 10.43
N ALA A 104 27.26 -0.97 10.96
CA ALA A 104 25.89 -0.84 10.46
C ALA A 104 25.87 -0.07 9.14
N GLN A 105 25.24 -0.65 8.12
CA GLN A 105 25.09 -0.07 6.78
C GLN A 105 23.64 0.30 6.54
N LYS A 106 23.42 1.55 6.15
CA LYS A 106 22.10 2.06 5.78
C LYS A 106 21.82 1.72 4.32
N ARG A 107 20.87 0.84 4.07
CA ARG A 107 20.56 0.33 2.74
C ARG A 107 19.25 0.91 2.23
N TYR A 108 19.26 1.35 0.98
CA TYR A 108 18.10 1.86 0.27
C TYR A 108 17.88 1.11 -1.03
N ARG A 109 16.61 0.93 -1.41
CA ARG A 109 16.22 0.39 -2.71
C ARG A 109 14.92 1.02 -3.20
N VAL A 110 14.85 1.39 -4.48
CA VAL A 110 13.64 1.91 -5.13
C VAL A 110 12.52 0.85 -5.10
N ILE A 111 11.32 1.28 -4.72
CA ILE A 111 10.13 0.41 -4.72
C ILE A 111 9.54 0.40 -6.13
N ARG A 112 9.74 -0.71 -6.85
CA ARG A 112 9.17 -0.95 -8.18
C ARG A 112 7.98 -1.90 -8.07
N LYS A 113 6.78 -1.41 -8.41
CA LYS A 113 5.51 -2.14 -8.24
C LYS A 113 5.50 -3.50 -8.95
N ASP A 114 6.09 -3.58 -10.13
CA ASP A 114 6.20 -4.79 -10.97
C ASP A 114 7.09 -5.90 -10.36
N LEU A 115 7.95 -5.55 -9.40
CA LEU A 115 8.76 -6.51 -8.67
C LEU A 115 8.12 -7.03 -7.39
N ILE A 116 7.04 -6.41 -6.92
CA ILE A 116 6.32 -6.84 -5.70
C ILE A 116 5.67 -8.20 -5.96
N ASP A 117 6.02 -9.17 -5.11
CA ASP A 117 5.37 -10.46 -5.06
C ASP A 117 4.01 -10.30 -4.38
N MET A 118 2.96 -10.35 -5.20
CA MET A 118 1.59 -10.09 -4.76
C MET A 118 1.12 -11.10 -3.70
N GLU A 119 1.68 -12.31 -3.65
CA GLU A 119 1.33 -13.30 -2.62
C GLU A 119 1.73 -12.82 -1.22
N THR A 120 2.80 -12.02 -1.12
CA THR A 120 3.32 -11.54 0.17
C THR A 120 2.55 -10.35 0.75
N ILE A 121 1.57 -9.83 0.00
CA ILE A 121 0.73 -8.68 0.41
C ILE A 121 -0.76 -8.99 0.41
N LYS A 122 -1.11 -10.26 0.19
CA LYS A 122 -2.48 -10.75 0.32
C LYS A 122 -2.84 -10.78 1.80
N PRO A 123 -3.91 -10.10 2.22
CA PRO A 123 -4.36 -10.23 3.58
C PRO A 123 -5.01 -11.60 3.76
N ALA A 124 -4.82 -12.25 4.92
CA ALA A 124 -5.43 -13.55 5.20
C ALA A 124 -6.97 -13.49 5.29
N HIS A 125 -7.50 -12.33 5.68
CA HIS A 125 -8.92 -12.01 5.76
C HIS A 125 -9.15 -10.61 5.17
N PRO A 126 -10.39 -10.25 4.79
CA PRO A 126 -10.68 -8.87 4.40
C PRO A 126 -10.24 -7.89 5.48
N ILE A 127 -9.49 -6.86 5.07
CA ILE A 127 -9.04 -5.80 5.98
C ILE A 127 -9.62 -4.46 5.56
N VAL A 128 -9.86 -3.58 6.52
CA VAL A 128 -10.32 -2.21 6.26
C VAL A 128 -9.11 -1.35 5.97
N ILE A 129 -9.11 -0.69 4.81
CA ILE A 129 -8.01 0.17 4.35
C ILE A 129 -8.35 1.65 4.35
N ASP A 130 -9.64 1.99 4.41
CA ASP A 130 -10.16 3.35 4.52
C ASP A 130 -11.54 3.27 5.17
N TYR A 131 -11.86 4.21 6.05
CA TYR A 131 -13.02 4.14 6.93
C TYR A 131 -13.48 5.53 7.33
N LYS A 132 -14.79 5.76 7.25
CA LYS A 132 -15.42 7.00 7.73
C LYS A 132 -16.72 6.73 8.46
N GLY A 133 -16.63 6.14 9.65
CA GLY A 133 -17.80 5.99 10.51
C GLY A 133 -18.89 5.13 9.85
N MET A 134 -20.13 5.61 9.90
CA MET A 134 -21.26 4.98 9.21
C MET A 134 -21.37 5.36 7.72
N ASP A 135 -20.51 6.26 7.22
CA ASP A 135 -20.60 6.71 5.83
C ASP A 135 -20.11 5.61 4.87
N TYR A 136 -18.90 5.10 5.10
CA TYR A 136 -18.33 4.04 4.29
C TYR A 136 -17.18 3.29 4.98
N MET A 137 -16.93 2.08 4.48
CA MET A 137 -15.73 1.28 4.74
C MET A 137 -15.19 0.74 3.42
N ILE A 138 -13.89 0.87 3.17
CA ILE A 138 -13.20 0.24 2.03
C ILE A 138 -12.42 -0.96 2.54
N TYR A 139 -12.59 -2.08 1.86
CA TYR A 139 -11.91 -3.34 2.16
C TYR A 139 -10.94 -3.71 1.05
N LYS A 140 -9.84 -4.36 1.45
CA LYS A 140 -9.00 -5.17 0.57
C LYS A 140 -9.20 -6.63 0.92
N ASN A 141 -9.63 -7.41 -0.06
CA ASN A 141 -9.92 -8.83 0.08
C ASN A 141 -8.64 -9.68 -0.10
N PRO A 142 -8.64 -10.96 0.33
CA PRO A 142 -7.52 -11.89 0.12
C PRO A 142 -7.14 -12.12 -1.35
N ASP A 143 -8.10 -11.96 -2.27
CA ASP A 143 -7.88 -12.02 -3.71
C ASP A 143 -7.37 -10.70 -4.32
N LEU A 144 -7.04 -9.72 -3.46
CA LEU A 144 -6.57 -8.37 -3.81
C LEU A 144 -7.61 -7.48 -4.51
N THR A 145 -8.86 -7.93 -4.56
CA THR A 145 -9.98 -7.08 -4.98
C THR A 145 -10.36 -6.12 -3.86
N TYR A 146 -10.98 -5.02 -4.26
CA TYR A 146 -11.41 -3.98 -3.34
C TYR A 146 -12.93 -4.00 -3.26
N ALA A 147 -13.48 -3.68 -2.09
CA ALA A 147 -14.91 -3.55 -1.89
C ALA A 147 -15.22 -2.31 -1.07
N VAL A 148 -16.40 -1.74 -1.28
CA VAL A 148 -16.97 -0.69 -0.44
C VAL A 148 -18.21 -1.20 0.26
N SER A 149 -18.35 -0.86 1.53
CA SER A 149 -19.60 -1.00 2.29
C SER A 149 -20.08 0.37 2.73
N ILE A 150 -21.39 0.55 2.77
CA ILE A 150 -22.05 1.70 3.39
C ILE A 150 -23.12 1.19 4.36
N SER A 151 -23.34 1.92 5.45
CA SER A 151 -24.36 1.56 6.43
C SER A 151 -25.67 2.30 6.15
N LYS A 152 -26.75 1.54 5.96
CA LYS A 152 -28.13 2.00 5.83
C LYS A 152 -28.84 1.89 7.17
N ASN A 153 -29.35 3.02 7.66
CA ASN A 153 -30.12 3.06 8.90
C ASN A 153 -31.62 2.92 8.63
N ILE A 154 -32.06 1.74 8.17
CA ILE A 154 -33.47 1.42 7.88
C ILE A 154 -33.98 0.42 8.91
N GLY A 155 -34.31 0.90 10.12
CA GLY A 155 -34.92 0.14 11.21
C GLY A 155 -33.95 -0.82 11.94
N ILE A 156 -33.38 -1.77 11.21
CA ILE A 156 -32.23 -2.59 11.62
C ILE A 156 -31.00 -2.06 10.88
N GLY A 157 -29.83 -2.01 11.53
CA GLY A 157 -28.59 -1.64 10.84
C GLY A 157 -28.33 -2.62 9.69
N LEU A 158 -28.28 -2.10 8.47
CA LEU A 158 -28.00 -2.85 7.25
C LEU A 158 -26.71 -2.33 6.65
N ASP A 159 -25.85 -3.24 6.22
CA ASP A 159 -24.72 -2.89 5.37
C ASP A 159 -25.01 -3.29 3.93
N VAL A 160 -24.67 -2.37 3.03
CA VAL A 160 -24.78 -2.54 1.58
C VAL A 160 -23.37 -2.69 1.04
N TYR A 161 -23.07 -3.83 0.44
CA TYR A 161 -21.74 -4.19 -0.06
C TYR A 161 -21.69 -4.15 -1.58
N HIS A 162 -20.59 -3.61 -2.09
CA HIS A 162 -20.25 -3.60 -3.51
C HIS A 162 -18.77 -3.94 -3.71
N GLN A 163 -18.48 -4.96 -4.51
CA GLN A 163 -17.11 -5.24 -4.96
C GLN A 163 -16.79 -4.30 -6.13
N LEU A 164 -15.69 -3.56 -6.00
CA LEU A 164 -15.30 -2.57 -7.01
C LEU A 164 -14.97 -3.25 -8.33
N SER A 165 -15.43 -2.65 -9.43
CA SER A 165 -14.93 -3.00 -10.76
C SER A 165 -13.44 -2.63 -10.88
N LYS A 166 -12.78 -3.10 -11.94
CA LYS A 166 -11.38 -2.73 -12.19
C LYS A 166 -11.22 -1.22 -12.35
N GLU A 167 -12.13 -0.59 -13.09
CA GLU A 167 -12.14 0.86 -13.32
C GLU A 167 -12.39 1.63 -12.02
N GLU A 168 -13.31 1.15 -11.16
CA GLU A 168 -13.58 1.75 -9.85
C GLU A 168 -12.39 1.60 -8.90
N GLN A 169 -11.75 0.43 -8.90
CA GLN A 169 -10.55 0.19 -8.12
C GLN A 169 -9.40 1.09 -8.60
N GLU A 170 -9.16 1.20 -9.90
CA GLU A 170 -8.15 2.12 -10.46
C GLU A 170 -8.47 3.58 -10.13
N GLY A 171 -9.75 3.97 -10.21
CA GLY A 171 -10.22 5.29 -9.80
C GLY A 171 -9.98 5.55 -8.32
N TYR A 172 -10.29 4.58 -7.45
CA TYR A 172 -10.05 4.67 -6.01
C TYR A 172 -8.56 4.74 -5.69
N LEU A 173 -7.74 3.94 -6.36
CA LEU A 173 -6.29 3.96 -6.20
C LEU A 173 -5.67 5.28 -6.66
N ARG A 174 -6.31 6.04 -7.56
CA ARG A 174 -5.80 7.30 -8.08
C ARG A 174 -6.33 8.52 -7.33
N ASP A 175 -7.64 8.58 -7.14
CA ASP A 175 -8.37 9.77 -6.68
C ASP A 175 -9.00 9.57 -5.28
N GLY A 176 -8.74 8.43 -4.64
CA GLY A 176 -9.28 8.06 -3.33
C GLY A 176 -10.80 7.88 -3.35
N ILE A 177 -11.43 8.04 -2.19
CA ILE A 177 -12.89 7.87 -2.01
C ILE A 177 -13.72 8.76 -2.93
N ASN A 178 -13.19 9.92 -3.36
CA ASN A 178 -13.91 10.84 -4.23
C ASN A 178 -14.33 10.21 -5.57
N SER A 179 -13.54 9.27 -6.09
CA SER A 179 -13.88 8.50 -7.29
C SER A 179 -15.13 7.64 -7.13
N LEU A 180 -15.46 7.25 -5.88
CA LEU A 180 -16.56 6.36 -5.56
C LEU A 180 -17.83 7.10 -5.10
N ASN A 181 -17.83 8.43 -5.08
CA ASN A 181 -18.99 9.23 -4.63
C ASN A 181 -20.29 8.87 -5.35
N ASN A 182 -20.24 8.66 -6.67
CA ASN A 182 -21.42 8.26 -7.44
C ASN A 182 -21.85 6.83 -7.10
N ARG A 183 -20.89 5.91 -6.91
CA ARG A 183 -21.17 4.53 -6.50
C ARG A 183 -21.83 4.49 -5.13
N ILE A 184 -21.29 5.22 -4.15
CA ILE A 184 -21.84 5.31 -2.79
C ILE A 184 -23.27 5.87 -2.81
N LYS A 185 -23.52 6.93 -3.59
CA LYS A 185 -24.88 7.47 -3.77
C LYS A 185 -25.83 6.47 -4.40
N ASP A 186 -25.38 5.73 -5.40
CA ASP A 186 -26.20 4.70 -6.05
C ASP A 186 -26.49 3.53 -5.09
N MET A 187 -25.51 3.09 -4.31
CA MET A 187 -25.68 2.10 -3.25
C MET A 187 -26.68 2.58 -2.20
N ASP A 188 -26.68 3.88 -1.86
CA ASP A 188 -27.64 4.42 -0.90
C ASP A 188 -29.06 4.48 -1.49
N LEU A 189 -29.23 5.00 -2.70
CA LEU A 189 -30.56 5.16 -3.30
C LEU A 189 -31.16 3.84 -3.79
N ASN A 190 -30.33 2.93 -4.29
CA ASN A 190 -30.73 1.70 -4.98
C ASN A 190 -30.21 0.43 -4.27
N TYR A 191 -30.09 0.47 -2.94
CA TYR A 191 -29.48 -0.59 -2.12
C TYR A 191 -30.02 -2.01 -2.36
N SER A 192 -31.28 -2.13 -2.81
CA SER A 192 -31.89 -3.42 -3.16
C SER A 192 -31.21 -4.15 -4.32
N ASN A 193 -30.44 -3.43 -5.15
CA ASN A 193 -29.68 -4.00 -6.27
C ASN A 193 -28.32 -4.56 -5.85
N TYR A 194 -27.96 -4.39 -4.59
CA TYR A 194 -26.65 -4.74 -4.05
C TYR A 194 -26.75 -5.89 -3.06
N LYS A 195 -25.58 -6.41 -2.66
CA LYS A 195 -25.52 -7.39 -1.57
C LYS A 195 -25.79 -6.68 -0.26
N VAL A 196 -26.89 -7.04 0.42
CA VAL A 196 -27.28 -6.46 1.71
C VAL A 196 -27.06 -7.49 2.82
N THR A 197 -26.44 -7.06 3.92
CA THR A 197 -26.23 -7.88 5.12
C THR A 197 -26.81 -7.16 6.32
N ALA A 198 -27.59 -7.85 7.16
CA ALA A 198 -28.10 -7.28 8.40
C ALA A 198 -27.12 -7.54 9.56
N TRP A 199 -27.06 -6.61 10.51
CA TRP A 199 -26.27 -6.76 11.75
C TRP A 199 -26.98 -7.59 12.84
N ARG A 200 -27.85 -8.52 12.46
CA ARG A 200 -28.61 -9.41 13.35
C ARG A 200 -28.61 -10.84 12.84
#